data_AF-A0A927K5F5-F1
#
_entry.id   AF-A0A927K5F5-F1
#
_cell.length_a   1.000
_cell.length_b   1.000
_cell.length_c   1.000
_cell.angle_alpha   90.00
_cell.angle_beta   90.00
_cell.angle_gamma   90.00
#
_symmetry.space_group_name_H-M   'P 1'
#
loop_
_entity.id
_entity.type
_entity.pdbx_description
1 polymer ?
#
loop_
_entity_poly.entity_id
_entity_poly.type
_entity_poly.pdbx_seq_one_letter_code
_entity_poly.pdbx_strand_id
1 'polypeptide(L)'
;MGISMRRALIAALLLGGALLGSTAPAAAQPFVGTAGADRVLGTAGDDVVHLRGGADRARTREGDDLVHGGDGADRLRGGRGDDRLHGGAGWDLLVGAAGADRIHAGPQADVVRPGTGADRVRLGRGDDEVLLEPDGAVDVIRCGSGRDVVVALPELEEHDVLIGCERVEFLSIEA
;
A
#
# COMPACT_ATOMS: atom_id res chain seq x y z
N MET A 1 -3.82 -41.68 -30.61
CA MET A 1 -5.17 -41.12 -30.86
C MET A 1 -6.04 -41.57 -29.68
N GLY A 2 -6.24 -40.83 -28.60
CA GLY A 2 -6.70 -39.45 -28.48
C GLY A 2 -8.04 -39.51 -27.72
N ILE A 3 -8.02 -39.64 -26.39
CA ILE A 3 -9.24 -39.66 -25.56
C ILE A 3 -9.76 -38.22 -25.49
N SER A 4 -10.77 -37.92 -26.31
CA SER A 4 -11.47 -36.63 -26.35
C SER A 4 -12.46 -36.54 -25.18
N MET A 5 -12.09 -35.81 -24.11
CA MET A 5 -13.04 -35.38 -23.09
C MET A 5 -13.92 -34.26 -23.65
N ARG A 6 -15.25 -34.48 -23.67
CA ARG A 6 -16.24 -33.44 -23.92
C ARG A 6 -17.40 -33.57 -22.92
N ARG A 7 -17.71 -32.41 -22.32
CA ARG A 7 -19.01 -31.93 -21.76
C ARG A 7 -19.23 -32.01 -20.24
N ALA A 8 -18.96 -30.86 -19.61
CA ALA A 8 -19.88 -30.02 -18.84
C ALA A 8 -21.14 -30.67 -18.24
N LEU A 9 -21.23 -30.69 -16.91
CA LEU A 9 -22.46 -30.46 -16.15
C LEU A 9 -22.13 -30.36 -14.64
N ILE A 10 -22.22 -29.17 -14.03
CA ILE A 10 -22.70 -29.05 -12.64
C ILE A 10 -23.65 -27.85 -12.59
N ALA A 11 -24.93 -28.17 -12.72
CA ALA A 11 -26.02 -27.32 -12.29
C ALA A 11 -26.21 -27.55 -10.78
N ALA A 12 -26.15 -26.49 -9.97
CA ALA A 12 -26.65 -26.50 -8.61
C ALA A 12 -27.71 -25.40 -8.49
N LEU A 13 -28.96 -25.82 -8.65
CA LEU A 13 -30.16 -25.07 -8.30
C LEU A 13 -30.47 -25.39 -6.83
N LEU A 14 -30.43 -24.39 -5.95
CA LEU A 14 -31.12 -24.45 -4.65
C LEU A 14 -31.98 -23.20 -4.48
N LEU A 15 -33.27 -23.45 -4.27
CA LEU A 15 -34.34 -22.48 -4.15
C LEU A 15 -34.20 -21.62 -2.87
N GLY A 16 -34.63 -20.36 -3.02
CA GLY A 16 -35.32 -19.54 -2.02
C GLY A 16 -35.14 -19.85 -0.53
N GLY A 17 -34.34 -19.02 0.13
CA GLY A 17 -34.31 -18.86 1.58
C GLY A 17 -33.27 -17.83 1.93
N ALA A 18 -33.70 -16.66 2.41
CA ALA A 18 -32.80 -15.64 2.90
C ALA A 18 -31.95 -16.22 4.05
N LEU A 19 -30.66 -16.48 3.78
CA LEU A 19 -29.68 -16.72 4.81
C LEU A 19 -28.98 -15.39 5.08
N LEU A 20 -29.33 -14.84 6.23
CA LEU A 20 -28.66 -13.72 6.88
C LEU A 20 -27.14 -13.96 6.93
N GLY A 21 -26.37 -12.95 6.54
CA GLY A 21 -24.94 -12.88 6.80
C GLY A 21 -24.09 -13.85 5.99
N SER A 22 -23.83 -13.54 4.71
CA SER A 22 -22.59 -13.99 4.11
C SER A 22 -21.47 -13.23 4.83
N THR A 23 -20.90 -13.83 5.87
CA THR A 23 -19.55 -13.49 6.29
C THR A 23 -18.69 -13.66 5.05
N ALA A 24 -18.35 -12.54 4.40
CA ALA A 24 -17.35 -12.54 3.34
C ALA A 24 -16.16 -13.38 3.83
N PRO A 25 -15.59 -14.26 3.00
CA PRO A 25 -14.49 -15.08 3.46
C PRO A 25 -13.40 -14.15 3.98
N ALA A 26 -13.07 -14.26 5.27
CA ALA A 26 -11.93 -13.60 5.92
C ALA A 26 -10.59 -14.20 5.45
N ALA A 27 -10.56 -14.74 4.23
CA ALA A 27 -9.43 -15.46 3.69
C ALA A 27 -8.86 -14.65 2.53
N ALA A 28 -7.64 -14.16 2.75
CA ALA A 28 -6.64 -13.74 1.77
C ALA A 28 -6.95 -14.25 0.35
N GLN A 29 -7.34 -13.36 -0.57
CA GLN A 29 -7.47 -13.70 -1.98
C GLN A 29 -6.50 -12.87 -2.82
N PRO A 30 -5.68 -13.49 -3.69
CA PRO A 30 -4.83 -12.72 -4.58
C PRO A 30 -5.68 -11.95 -5.59
N PHE A 31 -5.65 -10.62 -5.53
CA PHE A 31 -6.19 -9.74 -6.56
C PHE A 31 -5.12 -9.45 -7.61
N VAL A 32 -5.51 -9.52 -8.89
CA VAL A 32 -4.64 -9.18 -10.00
C VAL A 32 -5.38 -8.24 -10.96
N GLY A 33 -4.86 -7.03 -11.11
CA GLY A 33 -5.35 -5.99 -12.00
C GLY A 33 -4.97 -6.18 -13.46
N THR A 34 -5.17 -5.13 -14.24
CA THR A 34 -5.06 -5.07 -15.69
C THR A 34 -3.93 -4.12 -16.10
N ALA A 35 -3.88 -3.71 -17.37
CA ALA A 35 -2.95 -2.68 -17.82
C ALA A 35 -3.61 -1.28 -17.85
N GLY A 36 -4.83 -1.16 -17.33
CA GLY A 36 -5.57 0.09 -17.21
C GLY A 36 -5.96 0.36 -15.77
N ALA A 37 -6.56 1.53 -15.54
CA ALA A 37 -6.89 1.98 -14.19
C ALA A 37 -7.88 1.06 -13.46
N ASP A 38 -7.43 0.51 -12.34
CA ASP A 38 -8.17 -0.41 -11.48
C ASP A 38 -8.53 0.21 -10.12
N ARG A 39 -9.58 -0.33 -9.50
CA ARG A 39 -10.02 0.06 -8.15
C ARG A 39 -10.21 -1.18 -7.29
N VAL A 40 -9.41 -1.28 -6.24
CA VAL A 40 -9.39 -2.41 -5.32
C VAL A 40 -9.81 -1.99 -3.93
N LEU A 41 -10.67 -2.80 -3.34
CA LEU A 41 -10.99 -2.75 -1.93
C LEU A 41 -10.81 -4.18 -1.38
N GLY A 42 -9.86 -4.36 -0.46
CA GLY A 42 -9.47 -5.65 0.11
C GLY A 42 -10.52 -6.25 1.05
N THR A 43 -10.09 -7.08 1.99
CA THR A 43 -10.89 -7.75 3.02
C THR A 43 -10.48 -7.25 4.42
N ALA A 44 -10.72 -8.01 5.48
CA ALA A 44 -10.25 -7.67 6.82
C ALA A 44 -9.17 -8.66 7.28
N GLY A 45 -8.62 -9.42 6.33
CA GLY A 45 -7.48 -10.30 6.56
C GLY A 45 -6.47 -10.08 5.46
N ASP A 46 -5.32 -10.70 5.62
CA ASP A 46 -4.11 -10.49 4.82
C ASP A 46 -4.34 -10.63 3.31
N ASP A 47 -4.37 -9.53 2.57
CA ASP A 47 -4.61 -9.53 1.15
C ASP A 47 -3.30 -9.51 0.35
N VAL A 48 -3.35 -10.05 -0.88
CA VAL A 48 -2.25 -9.93 -1.85
C VAL A 48 -2.78 -9.26 -3.11
N VAL A 49 -2.31 -8.07 -3.42
CA VAL A 49 -2.81 -7.22 -4.51
C VAL A 49 -1.68 -6.92 -5.49
N HIS A 50 -1.91 -7.19 -6.78
CA HIS A 50 -1.01 -6.80 -7.87
C HIS A 50 -1.79 -6.02 -8.93
N LEU A 51 -1.64 -4.70 -9.01
CA LEU A 51 -2.46 -3.86 -9.90
C LEU A 51 -1.93 -3.84 -11.34
N ARG A 52 -0.60 -3.98 -11.50
CA ARG A 52 0.17 -4.11 -12.74
C ARG A 52 0.42 -2.80 -13.48
N GLY A 53 -0.54 -2.27 -14.22
CA GLY A 53 -0.30 -1.10 -15.05
C GLY A 53 -1.55 -0.24 -15.10
N GLY A 54 -1.39 1.07 -15.11
CA GLY A 54 -2.52 2.00 -15.03
C GLY A 54 -2.32 3.00 -13.91
N ALA A 55 -3.31 3.86 -13.70
CA ALA A 55 -3.32 4.76 -12.54
C ALA A 55 -4.34 4.22 -11.55
N ASP A 56 -3.87 3.43 -10.60
CA ASP A 56 -4.71 2.54 -9.81
C ASP A 56 -5.05 3.12 -8.44
N ARG A 57 -6.06 2.53 -7.80
CA ARG A 57 -6.43 2.86 -6.42
C ARG A 57 -6.68 1.58 -5.64
N ALA A 58 -5.90 1.34 -4.59
CA ALA A 58 -6.07 0.18 -3.71
C ALA A 58 -6.21 0.58 -2.24
N ARG A 59 -7.09 -0.12 -1.52
CA ARG A 59 -7.23 -0.04 -0.06
C ARG A 59 -7.48 -1.42 0.53
N THR A 60 -6.59 -1.97 1.34
CA THR A 60 -6.69 -3.37 1.82
C THR A 60 -7.34 -3.53 3.21
N ARG A 61 -7.36 -2.47 4.03
CA ARG A 61 -8.14 -2.30 5.29
C ARG A 61 -7.49 -2.87 6.55
N GLU A 62 -7.67 -4.14 6.88
CA GLU A 62 -7.14 -4.77 8.10
C GLU A 62 -6.43 -6.05 7.68
N GLY A 63 -5.36 -6.42 8.38
CA GLY A 63 -4.53 -7.58 8.06
C GLY A 63 -3.13 -7.14 7.64
N ASP A 64 -2.23 -8.11 7.51
CA ASP A 64 -0.86 -7.84 7.05
C ASP A 64 -0.83 -7.98 5.52
N ASP A 65 -1.01 -6.87 4.81
CA ASP A 65 -1.27 -6.87 3.37
C ASP A 65 0.01 -6.78 2.53
N LEU A 66 -0.03 -7.33 1.32
CA LEU A 66 0.99 -7.11 0.28
C LEU A 66 0.36 -6.45 -0.94
N VAL A 67 0.77 -5.21 -1.23
CA VAL A 67 0.27 -4.43 -2.37
C VAL A 67 1.41 -4.06 -3.31
N HIS A 68 1.24 -4.38 -4.59
CA HIS A 68 2.09 -3.94 -5.70
C HIS A 68 1.25 -3.08 -6.65
N GLY A 69 1.60 -1.80 -6.79
CA GLY A 69 1.01 -0.87 -7.75
C GLY A 69 1.41 -1.27 -9.17
N GLY A 70 2.68 -1.12 -9.49
CA GLY A 70 3.22 -1.49 -10.79
C GLY A 70 3.57 -0.25 -11.62
N ASP A 71 3.18 -0.21 -12.88
CA ASP A 71 3.46 0.94 -13.75
C ASP A 71 2.29 1.94 -13.72
N GLY A 72 2.59 3.22 -13.54
CA GLY A 72 1.65 4.33 -13.60
C GLY A 72 1.45 4.99 -12.23
N ALA A 73 0.58 6.00 -12.16
CA ALA A 73 0.46 6.84 -10.98
C ALA A 73 -0.58 6.30 -10.00
N ASP A 74 -0.12 5.58 -8.98
CA ASP A 74 -0.97 4.79 -8.11
C ASP A 74 -1.30 5.48 -6.79
N ARG A 75 -2.44 5.10 -6.20
CA ARG A 75 -2.81 5.48 -4.83
C ARG A 75 -3.04 4.23 -4.00
N LEU A 76 -2.09 3.92 -3.14
CA LEU A 76 -2.07 2.69 -2.34
C LEU A 76 -2.29 3.02 -0.87
N ARG A 77 -3.18 2.29 -0.21
CA ARG A 77 -3.38 2.36 1.23
C ARG A 77 -3.43 0.96 1.84
N GLY A 78 -2.52 0.65 2.75
CA GLY A 78 -2.48 -0.61 3.50
C GLY A 78 -3.69 -0.69 4.45
N GLY A 79 -3.61 -0.02 5.59
CA GLY A 79 -4.73 0.06 6.51
C GLY A 79 -4.29 -0.15 7.95
N ARG A 80 -4.76 -1.20 8.60
CA ARG A 80 -4.30 -1.63 9.92
C ARG A 80 -3.60 -2.96 9.76
N GLY A 81 -2.45 -3.14 10.39
CA GLY A 81 -1.63 -4.34 10.25
C GLY A 81 -0.25 -3.97 9.71
N ASP A 82 0.66 -4.93 9.68
CA ASP A 82 2.03 -4.70 9.24
C ASP A 82 2.12 -4.91 7.71
N ASP A 83 1.91 -3.83 6.96
CA ASP A 83 1.71 -3.87 5.52
C ASP A 83 3.01 -3.80 4.71
N ARG A 84 2.96 -4.30 3.47
CA ARG A 84 4.03 -4.18 2.47
C ARG A 84 3.52 -3.50 1.22
N LEU A 85 3.89 -2.25 1.04
CA LEU A 85 3.46 -1.44 -0.11
C LEU A 85 4.62 -1.23 -1.09
N HIS A 86 4.38 -1.52 -2.35
CA HIS A 86 5.29 -1.24 -3.46
C HIS A 86 4.57 -0.36 -4.48
N GLY A 87 5.03 0.87 -4.69
CA GLY A 87 4.47 1.80 -5.67
C GLY A 87 4.75 1.30 -7.08
N GLY A 88 6.03 1.18 -7.41
CA GLY A 88 6.47 0.71 -8.72
C GLY A 88 6.95 1.90 -9.53
N ALA A 89 6.75 1.89 -10.85
CA ALA A 89 7.21 2.98 -11.70
C ALA A 89 6.09 4.00 -11.91
N GLY A 90 6.25 5.23 -11.46
CA GLY A 90 5.12 6.15 -11.51
C GLY A 90 5.27 7.30 -10.54
N TRP A 91 4.24 8.13 -10.45
CA TRP A 91 4.18 9.13 -9.38
C TRP A 91 3.15 8.61 -8.39
N ASP A 92 3.61 8.01 -7.31
CA ASP A 92 2.78 7.22 -6.43
C ASP A 92 2.45 7.97 -5.14
N LEU A 93 1.28 7.67 -4.59
CA LEU A 93 0.88 8.05 -3.25
C LEU A 93 0.71 6.79 -2.41
N LEU A 94 1.60 6.59 -1.43
CA LEU A 94 1.60 5.42 -0.56
C LEU A 94 1.25 5.82 0.86
N VAL A 95 0.27 5.12 1.45
CA VAL A 95 -0.18 5.34 2.83
C VAL A 95 -0.17 4.01 3.57
N GLY A 96 0.77 3.81 4.51
CA GLY A 96 0.83 2.60 5.35
C GLY A 96 -0.35 2.54 6.33
N ALA A 97 -0.54 3.65 7.05
CA ALA A 97 -1.57 3.93 8.03
C ALA A 97 -1.26 3.41 9.45
N ALA A 98 -1.60 2.21 9.86
CA ALA A 98 -1.35 1.79 11.25
C ALA A 98 -0.73 0.40 11.31
N GLY A 99 0.45 0.28 11.90
CA GLY A 99 1.22 -0.95 11.97
C GLY A 99 2.67 -0.68 11.60
N ALA A 100 3.53 -1.69 11.72
CA ALA A 100 4.94 -1.56 11.34
C ALA A 100 5.11 -1.88 9.85
N ASP A 101 4.97 -0.85 9.02
CA ASP A 101 4.86 -0.98 7.58
C ASP A 101 6.22 -1.02 6.88
N ARG A 102 6.24 -1.68 5.70
CA ARG A 102 7.37 -1.67 4.77
C ARG A 102 6.94 -1.06 3.46
N ILE A 103 7.47 0.13 3.17
CA ILE A 103 7.06 0.90 2.01
C ILE A 103 8.24 1.04 1.05
N HIS A 104 8.04 0.67 -0.21
CA HIS A 104 8.94 0.94 -1.30
C HIS A 104 8.23 1.79 -2.36
N ALA A 105 8.64 3.04 -2.52
CA ALA A 105 7.96 3.95 -3.44
C ALA A 105 8.32 3.60 -4.89
N GLY A 106 9.59 3.77 -5.29
CA GLY A 106 10.06 3.37 -6.60
C GLY A 106 10.92 4.45 -7.27
N PRO A 107 11.01 4.44 -8.62
CA PRO A 107 11.48 5.59 -9.37
C PRO A 107 10.41 6.66 -9.57
N GLN A 108 10.90 7.87 -9.88
CA GLN A 108 10.15 9.13 -10.04
C GLN A 108 9.66 9.67 -8.70
N ALA A 109 8.98 10.82 -8.74
CA ALA A 109 8.65 11.58 -7.53
C ALA A 109 7.41 10.99 -6.86
N ASP A 110 7.59 10.51 -5.63
CA ASP A 110 6.56 9.85 -4.83
C ASP A 110 6.21 10.63 -3.56
N VAL A 111 5.01 10.38 -3.04
CA VAL A 111 4.57 10.88 -1.74
C VAL A 111 4.25 9.71 -0.82
N VAL A 112 4.94 9.65 0.31
CA VAL A 112 4.78 8.57 1.29
C VAL A 112 4.27 9.12 2.61
N ARG A 113 3.24 8.45 3.16
CA ARG A 113 2.74 8.64 4.51
C ARG A 113 2.82 7.30 5.23
N PRO A 114 3.89 7.06 6.01
CA PRO A 114 4.08 5.79 6.70
C PRO A 114 2.91 5.53 7.65
N GLY A 115 2.62 6.50 8.52
CA GLY A 115 1.49 6.46 9.42
C GLY A 115 1.99 6.30 10.84
N THR A 116 1.30 5.48 11.62
CA THR A 116 1.72 5.11 12.98
C THR A 116 2.31 3.71 12.99
N GLY A 117 3.32 3.48 13.81
CA GLY A 117 4.07 2.23 13.93
C GLY A 117 5.52 2.43 13.52
N ALA A 118 6.37 1.43 13.79
CA ALA A 118 7.78 1.53 13.49
C ALA A 118 8.04 1.16 12.02
N ASP A 119 8.04 2.16 11.15
CA ASP A 119 7.99 1.97 9.71
C ASP A 119 9.37 1.90 9.05
N ARG A 120 9.40 1.24 7.89
CA ARG A 120 10.60 1.17 7.03
C ARG A 120 10.26 1.64 5.63
N VAL A 121 10.80 2.78 5.26
CA VAL A 121 10.55 3.40 3.96
C VAL A 121 11.81 3.40 3.11
N ARG A 122 11.66 3.05 1.83
CA ARG A 122 12.68 3.23 0.81
C ARG A 122 12.05 3.93 -0.40
N LEU A 123 12.40 5.20 -0.61
CA LEU A 123 11.80 6.02 -1.67
C LEU A 123 12.38 5.60 -3.02
N GLY A 124 13.66 5.83 -3.27
CA GLY A 124 14.34 5.24 -4.43
C GLY A 124 15.04 6.31 -5.25
N ARG A 125 14.56 6.54 -6.48
CA ARG A 125 15.08 7.63 -7.33
C ARG A 125 13.95 8.60 -7.57
N GLY A 126 14.16 9.89 -7.38
CA GLY A 126 13.07 10.84 -7.52
C GLY A 126 13.30 12.03 -6.61
N ASP A 127 12.50 13.06 -6.76
CA ASP A 127 12.41 14.08 -5.73
C ASP A 127 11.19 13.69 -4.88
N ASP A 128 11.43 13.00 -3.78
CA ASP A 128 10.37 12.34 -3.00
C ASP A 128 9.96 13.17 -1.77
N GLU A 129 8.72 13.01 -1.33
CA GLU A 129 8.20 13.63 -0.12
C GLU A 129 7.70 12.57 0.88
N VAL A 130 8.14 12.66 2.13
CA VAL A 130 7.64 11.83 3.22
C VAL A 130 6.98 12.72 4.26
N LEU A 131 5.74 12.41 4.64
CA LEU A 131 5.07 13.05 5.76
C LEU A 131 5.03 12.09 6.94
N LEU A 132 5.79 12.42 7.99
CA LEU A 132 5.81 11.69 9.25
C LEU A 132 4.74 12.21 10.20
N GLU A 133 4.08 11.28 10.89
CA GLU A 133 3.06 11.55 11.91
C GLU A 133 3.67 11.26 13.29
N PRO A 134 3.53 12.12 14.31
CA PRO A 134 4.05 11.86 15.66
C PRO A 134 3.23 10.78 16.36
N ASP A 135 3.86 9.69 16.78
CA ASP A 135 3.14 8.52 17.31
C ASP A 135 3.87 7.68 18.39
N GLY A 136 5.11 8.00 18.72
CA GLY A 136 5.96 7.29 19.69
C GLY A 136 6.94 6.30 19.05
N ALA A 137 6.81 6.03 17.75
CA ALA A 137 7.52 4.96 17.06
C ALA A 137 8.83 5.44 16.44
N VAL A 138 9.65 4.47 16.04
CA VAL A 138 10.96 4.74 15.45
C VAL A 138 10.94 4.31 13.99
N ASP A 139 10.99 5.30 13.11
CA ASP A 139 10.98 5.10 11.67
C ASP A 139 12.38 5.02 11.08
N VAL A 140 12.50 4.28 9.98
CA VAL A 140 13.73 4.23 9.17
C VAL A 140 13.40 4.62 7.74
N ILE A 141 13.83 5.82 7.35
CA ILE A 141 13.59 6.37 6.01
C ILE A 141 14.90 6.37 5.22
N ARG A 142 14.91 5.65 4.09
CA ARG A 142 15.98 5.69 3.10
C ARG A 142 15.48 6.43 1.87
N CYS A 143 15.91 7.68 1.74
CA CYS A 143 15.45 8.56 0.68
C CYS A 143 16.00 8.12 -0.69
N GLY A 144 17.30 7.88 -0.80
CA GLY A 144 17.89 7.35 -2.03
C GLY A 144 18.55 8.46 -2.83
N SER A 145 18.12 8.70 -4.07
CA SER A 145 18.73 9.72 -4.93
C SER A 145 17.72 10.72 -5.46
N GLY A 146 18.10 11.98 -5.45
CA GLY A 146 17.31 13.13 -5.87
C GLY A 146 17.17 14.08 -4.70
N ARG A 147 16.23 15.02 -4.78
CA ARG A 147 16.02 16.01 -3.72
C ARG A 147 14.82 15.61 -2.89
N ASP A 148 15.09 14.81 -1.87
CA ASP A 148 14.06 14.24 -1.01
C ASP A 148 13.79 15.14 0.21
N VAL A 149 12.51 15.32 0.52
CA VAL A 149 12.02 16.14 1.62
C VAL A 149 11.26 15.27 2.62
N VAL A 150 11.68 15.32 3.88
CA VAL A 150 10.93 14.75 4.98
C VAL A 150 10.22 15.88 5.72
N VAL A 151 8.89 15.87 5.65
CA VAL A 151 8.03 16.81 6.36
C VAL A 151 7.58 16.15 7.66
N ALA A 152 7.73 16.88 8.75
CA ALA A 152 7.29 16.44 10.06
C ALA A 152 6.47 17.52 10.75
N LEU A 153 5.48 17.08 11.53
CA LEU A 153 4.83 17.96 12.51
C LEU A 153 5.86 18.33 13.61
N PRO A 154 5.67 19.45 14.35
CA PRO A 154 6.72 20.03 15.18
C PRO A 154 6.90 19.23 16.48
N GLU A 155 7.40 18.01 16.32
CA GLU A 155 7.83 17.01 17.29
C GLU A 155 8.29 15.82 16.41
N LEU A 156 9.41 15.98 15.68
CA LEU A 156 10.11 14.77 15.25
C LEU A 156 10.60 14.10 16.51
N GLU A 157 10.17 12.87 16.70
CA GLU A 157 10.65 12.09 17.81
C GLU A 157 12.14 11.84 17.57
N GLU A 158 12.97 12.11 18.58
CA GLU A 158 14.44 12.12 18.45
C GLU A 158 15.04 10.75 18.03
N HIS A 159 14.21 9.75 17.77
CA HIS A 159 14.61 8.38 17.48
C HIS A 159 14.56 8.01 15.98
N ASP A 160 13.93 8.80 15.12
CA ASP A 160 13.82 8.47 13.69
C ASP A 160 15.17 8.49 12.97
N VAL A 161 15.35 7.54 12.04
CA VAL A 161 16.58 7.34 11.28
C VAL A 161 16.36 7.73 9.83
N LEU A 162 16.81 8.93 9.46
CA LEU A 162 16.77 9.43 8.08
C LEU A 162 18.13 9.24 7.39
N ILE A 163 18.13 8.57 6.24
CA ILE A 163 19.36 8.22 5.50
C ILE A 163 19.28 8.74 4.07
N GLY A 164 20.22 9.62 3.72
CA GLY A 164 20.35 10.15 2.35
C GLY A 164 19.26 11.15 1.96
N CYS A 165 18.55 11.74 2.93
CA CYS A 165 17.51 12.74 2.70
C CYS A 165 18.13 14.14 2.64
N GLU A 166 17.74 14.94 1.64
CA GLU A 166 18.35 16.25 1.40
C GLU A 166 17.83 17.32 2.37
N ARG A 167 16.55 17.25 2.75
CA ARG A 167 15.94 18.27 3.60
C ARG A 167 14.90 17.69 4.55
N VAL A 168 14.85 18.26 5.75
CA VAL A 168 13.80 18.01 6.74
C VAL A 168 13.08 19.33 7.01
N GLU A 169 11.77 19.37 6.78
CA GLU A 169 10.91 20.53 7.00
C GLU A 169 9.98 20.28 8.20
N PHE A 170 9.90 21.25 9.09
CA PHE A 170 8.97 21.22 10.22
C PHE A 170 7.78 22.11 9.90
N LEU A 171 6.58 21.52 9.91
CA LEU A 171 5.35 22.31 9.80
C LEU A 171 5.18 23.15 11.05
N SER A 172 5.33 24.46 10.90
CA SER A 172 5.03 25.42 11.97
C SER A 172 3.51 25.55 12.06
N ILE A 173 2.90 24.99 13.11
CA ILE A 173 1.53 25.35 13.47
C ILE A 173 1.63 26.69 14.19
N GLU A 174 1.51 27.80 13.45
CA GLU A 174 1.21 29.08 14.08
C GLU A 174 -0.19 28.96 14.70
N ALA A 175 -0.22 28.84 16.04
CA ALA A 175 -1.44 28.82 16.84
C ALA A 175 -2.00 30.23 17.02
#